data_AF-A0A834JC11-F1
#
_entry.id   AF-A0A834JC11-F1
#
_cell.length_a   1.000
_cell.length_b   1.000
_cell.length_c   1.000
_cell.angle_alpha   90.00
_cell.angle_beta   90.00
_cell.angle_gamma   90.00
#
_symmetry.space_group_name_H-M   'P 1'
#
loop_
_entity.id
_entity.type
_entity.pdbx_description
1 polymer ?
#
loop_
_entity_poly.entity_id
_entity_poly.type
_entity_poly.pdbx_seq_one_letter_code
_entity_poly.pdbx_strand_id
1 'polypeptide(L)'
;MQRQIAISCLILIAITVMVVSSPLADAAPFSQQNYWNQLEEEDPEALLDMLARLRHSIMRNQELENNKRGLDLGLSRGFSGSQAAKHLMGLAAANYAGGPGRRRRSE
;
A
#
# COMPACT_ATOMS: atom_id res chain seq x y z
N MET A 1 47.91 -38.07 12.91
CA MET A 1 47.55 -36.88 12.10
C MET A 1 46.16 -37.02 11.47
N GLN A 2 45.94 -37.92 10.51
CA GLN A 2 44.65 -38.03 9.79
C GLN A 2 43.42 -38.37 10.66
N ARG A 3 43.57 -39.26 11.66
CA ARG A 3 42.48 -39.63 12.57
C ARG A 3 42.00 -38.47 13.45
N GLN A 4 42.90 -37.60 13.89
CA GLN A 4 42.56 -36.44 14.71
C GLN A 4 41.81 -35.37 13.90
N ILE A 5 42.19 -35.21 12.62
CA ILE A 5 41.51 -34.31 11.68
C ILE A 5 40.09 -34.84 11.35
N ALA A 6 39.93 -36.14 11.16
CA ALA A 6 38.61 -36.72 10.90
C ALA A 6 37.66 -36.53 12.11
N ILE A 7 38.16 -36.69 13.32
CA ILE A 7 37.39 -36.49 14.56
C ILE A 7 36.99 -35.02 14.72
N SER A 8 37.90 -34.07 14.47
CA SER A 8 37.56 -32.65 14.56
C SER A 8 36.52 -32.22 13.52
N CYS A 9 36.60 -32.75 12.29
CA CYS A 9 35.59 -32.51 11.25
C CYS A 9 34.21 -33.06 11.64
N LEU A 10 34.13 -34.26 12.22
CA LEU A 10 32.86 -34.83 12.66
C LEU A 10 32.20 -34.03 13.78
N ILE A 11 33.01 -33.54 14.73
CA ILE A 11 32.50 -32.69 15.82
C ILE A 11 31.96 -31.37 15.27
N LEU A 12 32.66 -30.74 14.32
CA LEU A 12 32.18 -29.51 13.69
C LEU A 12 30.85 -29.71 12.95
N ILE A 13 30.71 -30.81 12.20
CA ILE A 13 29.47 -31.13 11.50
C ILE A 13 28.32 -31.34 12.50
N ALA A 14 28.56 -32.09 13.59
CA ALA A 14 27.55 -32.31 14.61
C ALA A 14 27.08 -31.00 15.27
N ILE A 15 28.00 -30.08 15.56
CA ILE A 15 27.66 -28.76 16.13
C ILE A 15 26.82 -27.95 15.13
N THR A 16 27.18 -27.94 13.85
CA THR A 16 26.40 -27.21 12.83
C THR A 16 24.99 -27.76 12.66
N VAL A 17 24.82 -29.08 12.69
CA VAL A 17 23.49 -29.70 12.61
C VAL A 17 22.66 -29.34 13.85
N MET A 18 23.25 -29.37 15.04
CA MET A 18 22.56 -29.04 16.28
C MET A 18 22.09 -27.58 16.30
N VAL A 19 22.88 -26.64 15.77
CA VAL A 19 22.49 -25.23 15.66
C VAL A 19 21.37 -25.03 14.65
N VAL A 20 21.39 -25.71 13.50
CA VAL A 20 20.33 -25.61 12.47
C VAL A 20 19.02 -26.26 12.94
N SER A 21 19.10 -27.34 13.71
CA SER A 21 17.92 -28.05 14.23
C SER A 21 17.35 -27.47 15.53
N SER A 22 18.00 -26.46 16.12
CA SER A 22 17.46 -25.75 17.27
C SER A 22 16.41 -24.74 16.78
N PRO A 23 15.11 -24.92 17.09
CA PRO A 23 14.12 -23.89 16.80
C PRO A 23 14.42 -22.69 17.69
N LEU A 24 15.06 -21.67 17.12
CA LEU A 24 15.28 -20.40 17.77
C LEU A 24 13.92 -19.68 17.82
N ALA A 25 13.22 -19.83 18.95
CA ALA A 25 12.03 -19.08 19.35
C ALA A 25 10.80 -19.15 18.41
N ASP A 26 9.79 -19.87 18.90
CA ASP A 26 8.38 -19.93 18.49
C ASP A 26 7.85 -18.78 17.62
N ALA A 27 7.83 -19.02 16.30
CA ALA A 27 6.63 -18.68 15.55
C ALA A 27 5.62 -19.80 15.81
N ALA A 28 4.82 -19.68 16.87
CA ALA A 28 3.72 -20.61 17.13
C ALA A 28 2.88 -20.76 15.84
N PRO A 29 2.52 -21.99 15.43
CA PRO A 29 1.70 -22.17 14.25
C PRO A 29 0.38 -21.44 14.47
N PHE A 30 0.12 -20.44 13.63
CA PHE A 30 -1.11 -19.66 13.62
C PHE A 30 -2.30 -20.62 13.43
N SER A 31 -2.93 -21.04 14.53
CA SER A 31 -4.10 -21.92 14.49
C SER A 31 -5.34 -21.05 14.27
N GLN A 32 -5.96 -21.19 13.09
CA GLN A 32 -7.19 -20.45 12.75
C GLN A 32 -8.27 -20.56 13.85
N GLN A 33 -8.33 -21.68 14.58
CA GLN A 33 -9.28 -21.90 15.67
C GLN A 33 -9.19 -20.82 16.76
N ASN A 34 -7.98 -20.38 17.11
CA ASN A 34 -7.77 -19.42 18.19
C ASN A 34 -8.17 -17.99 17.77
N TYR A 35 -8.05 -17.68 16.48
CA TYR A 35 -8.49 -16.41 15.90
C TYR A 35 -10.01 -16.23 15.98
N TRP A 36 -10.78 -17.27 15.66
CA TRP A 36 -12.25 -17.22 15.73
C TRP A 36 -12.76 -17.10 17.16
N ASN A 37 -12.17 -17.84 18.11
CA ASN A 37 -12.55 -17.74 19.52
C ASN A 37 -12.22 -16.36 20.11
N GLN A 38 -11.10 -15.76 19.69
CA GLN A 38 -10.69 -14.44 20.17
C GLN A 38 -11.58 -13.31 19.63
N LEU A 39 -12.10 -13.46 18.41
CA LEU A 39 -13.09 -12.53 17.83
C LEU A 39 -14.46 -12.60 18.53
N GLU A 40 -14.83 -13.76 19.07
CA GLU A 40 -16.11 -13.95 19.78
C GLU A 40 -16.07 -13.37 21.21
N GLU A 41 -14.87 -13.23 21.79
CA GLU A 41 -14.63 -12.61 23.10
C GLU A 41 -14.41 -11.08 23.02
N GLU A 42 -14.18 -10.54 21.82
CA GLU A 42 -13.98 -9.11 21.60
C GLU A 42 -15.34 -8.37 21.57
N ASP A 43 -15.51 -7.38 22.46
CA ASP A 43 -16.75 -6.62 22.61
C ASP A 43 -17.18 -5.97 21.27
N PRO A 44 -18.28 -6.45 20.65
CA PRO A 44 -18.67 -5.98 19.32
C PRO A 44 -19.03 -4.49 19.32
N GLU A 45 -19.48 -3.94 20.45
CA GLU A 45 -19.82 -2.52 20.58
C GLU A 45 -18.58 -1.63 20.51
N ALA A 46 -17.46 -2.07 21.07
CA ALA A 46 -16.19 -1.36 20.98
C ALA A 46 -15.66 -1.31 19.54
N LEU A 47 -15.81 -2.42 18.79
CA LEU A 47 -15.44 -2.49 17.38
C LEU A 47 -16.34 -1.56 16.54
N LEU A 48 -17.64 -1.56 16.80
CA LEU A 48 -18.59 -0.66 16.14
C LEU A 48 -18.29 0.81 16.42
N ASP A 49 -17.92 1.18 17.65
CA ASP A 49 -17.50 2.55 17.97
C ASP A 49 -16.19 2.93 17.26
N MET A 50 -15.21 2.01 17.20
CA MET A 50 -13.99 2.23 16.42
C MET A 50 -14.27 2.43 14.92
N LEU A 51 -15.17 1.61 14.35
CA LEU A 51 -15.62 1.78 12.96
C LEU A 51 -16.37 3.10 12.76
N ALA A 52 -17.20 3.52 13.71
CA ALA A 52 -17.92 4.79 13.64
C ALA A 52 -16.98 6.00 13.69
N ARG A 53 -15.94 5.94 14.54
CA ARG A 53 -14.86 6.95 14.61
C ARG A 53 -14.03 6.99 13.33
N LEU A 54 -13.71 5.82 12.76
CA LEU A 54 -12.98 5.74 11.49
C LEU A 54 -13.81 6.35 10.36
N ARG A 55 -15.11 6.02 10.27
CA ARG A 55 -16.02 6.61 9.29
C ARG A 55 -16.09 8.13 9.42
N HIS A 56 -16.21 8.66 10.63
CA HIS A 56 -16.21 10.11 10.85
C HIS A 56 -14.89 10.76 10.43
N SER A 57 -13.76 10.12 10.72
CA SER A 57 -12.44 10.61 10.31
C SER A 57 -12.29 10.65 8.78
N ILE A 58 -12.72 9.60 8.08
CA ILE A 58 -12.65 9.52 6.62
C ILE A 58 -13.57 10.57 5.98
N MET A 59 -14.82 10.69 6.43
CA MET A 59 -15.78 11.66 5.88
C MET A 59 -15.28 13.10 6.07
N ARG A 60 -14.71 13.43 7.24
CA ARG A 60 -14.08 14.73 7.50
C ARG A 60 -12.88 15.00 6.57
N ASN A 61 -12.08 13.99 6.26
CA ASN A 61 -10.94 14.12 5.36
C ASN A 61 -11.38 14.21 3.88
N GLN A 62 -12.50 13.61 3.51
CA GLN A 62 -13.03 13.61 2.15
C GLN A 62 -13.51 15.01 1.73
N GLU A 63 -14.05 15.81 2.67
CA GLU A 63 -14.35 17.23 2.45
C GLU A 63 -13.08 18.08 2.20
N LEU A 64 -11.93 17.66 2.72
CA LEU A 64 -10.64 18.34 2.50
C LEU A 64 -9.93 17.89 1.21
N GLU A 65 -10.18 16.67 0.73
CA GLU A 65 -9.60 16.15 -0.52
C GLU A 65 -10.25 16.69 -1.81
N ASN A 66 -11.47 17.23 -1.73
CA ASN A 66 -12.15 17.82 -2.89
C ASN A 66 -11.66 19.24 -3.26
N ASN A 67 -10.56 19.71 -2.65
CA ASN A 67 -9.87 20.91 -3.11
C ASN A 67 -8.69 20.52 -4.00
N LYS A 68 -9.00 20.21 -5.27
CA LYS A 68 -8.06 20.35 -6.39
C LYS A 68 -6.65 19.81 -6.09
N ARG A 69 -6.53 18.62 -5.50
CA ARG A 69 -5.23 17.93 -5.41
C ARG A 69 -4.72 17.80 -6.83
N GLY A 70 -3.65 18.52 -7.14
CA GLY A 70 -3.04 18.61 -8.46
C GLY A 70 -2.55 17.24 -8.92
N LEU A 71 -3.48 16.43 -9.43
CA LEU A 71 -3.20 15.18 -10.12
C LEU A 71 -2.50 15.56 -11.43
N ASP A 72 -1.20 15.77 -11.35
CA ASP A 72 -0.39 16.20 -12.47
C ASP A 72 -0.16 15.08 -13.50
N LEU A 73 -0.47 13.81 -13.19
CA LEU A 73 -0.25 12.64 -14.07
C LEU A 73 1.16 12.59 -14.74
N GLY A 74 2.14 13.31 -14.18
CA GLY A 74 3.45 13.49 -14.80
C GLY A 74 3.47 14.41 -16.03
N LEU A 75 2.41 15.18 -16.30
CA LEU A 75 2.34 16.16 -17.38
C LEU A 75 3.39 17.27 -17.24
N SER A 76 3.75 17.65 -16.00
CA SER A 76 4.84 18.60 -15.76
C SER A 76 6.25 18.01 -15.88
N ARG A 77 6.39 16.69 -16.05
CA ARG A 77 7.68 16.00 -15.94
C ARG A 77 8.18 15.49 -17.30
N GLY A 78 9.41 15.88 -17.63
CA GLY A 78 10.12 15.39 -18.82
C GLY A 78 9.52 15.86 -20.15
N PHE A 79 10.16 15.47 -21.25
CA PHE A 79 9.74 15.86 -22.60
C PHE A 79 8.38 15.25 -22.98
N SER A 80 8.18 13.96 -22.73
CA SER A 80 6.94 13.25 -23.03
C SER A 80 5.73 13.83 -22.27
N GLY A 81 5.89 14.14 -20.98
CA GLY A 81 4.84 14.78 -20.17
C GLY A 81 4.46 16.16 -20.72
N SER A 82 5.45 17.00 -21.03
CA SER A 82 5.20 18.34 -21.57
C SER A 82 4.52 18.33 -22.95
N GLN A 83 4.76 17.30 -23.77
CA GLN A 83 4.05 17.11 -25.03
C GLN A 83 2.59 16.71 -24.79
N ALA A 84 2.35 15.76 -23.90
CA ALA A 84 0.99 15.36 -23.52
C ALA A 84 0.20 16.55 -22.95
N ALA A 85 0.84 17.39 -22.13
CA ALA A 85 0.25 18.60 -21.56
C ALA A 85 -0.19 19.60 -22.65
N LYS A 86 0.71 19.89 -23.61
CA LYS A 86 0.40 20.76 -24.76
C LYS A 86 -0.71 20.20 -25.63
N HIS A 87 -0.71 18.89 -25.86
CA HIS A 87 -1.75 18.22 -26.64
C HIS A 87 -3.12 18.34 -25.96
N LEU A 88 -3.21 18.06 -24.65
CA LEU A 88 -4.45 18.21 -23.89
C LEU A 88 -4.93 19.66 -23.85
N MET A 89 -4.02 20.62 -23.67
CA MET A 89 -4.33 22.06 -23.74
C MET A 89 -4.91 22.43 -25.11
N GLY A 90 -4.32 21.93 -26.20
CA GLY A 90 -4.81 22.15 -27.55
C GLY A 90 -6.21 21.56 -27.79
N LEU A 91 -6.44 20.32 -27.35
CA LEU A 91 -7.76 19.69 -27.42
C LEU A 91 -8.81 20.46 -26.60
N ALA A 92 -8.45 20.91 -25.40
CA ALA A 92 -9.34 21.71 -24.56
C ALA A 92 -9.67 23.07 -25.21
N ALA A 93 -8.68 23.74 -25.81
CA ALA A 93 -8.90 25.00 -26.54
C ALA A 93 -9.79 24.82 -27.77
N ALA A 94 -9.60 23.73 -28.53
CA ALA A 94 -10.45 23.41 -29.68
C ALA A 94 -11.91 23.11 -29.27
N ASN A 95 -12.08 22.42 -28.14
CA ASN A 95 -13.41 22.09 -27.61
C ASN A 95 -14.07 23.27 -26.88
N TYR A 96 -13.34 24.37 -26.62
CA TYR A 96 -13.85 25.51 -25.87
C TYR A 96 -15.09 26.12 -26.56
N ALA A 97 -16.20 26.14 -25.83
CA ALA A 97 -17.49 26.58 -26.34
C ALA A 97 -17.53 28.09 -26.68
N GLY A 98 -16.64 28.88 -26.09
CA GLY A 98 -16.54 30.33 -26.28
C GLY A 98 -15.44 30.78 -27.24
N GLY A 99 -14.92 29.89 -28.10
CA GLY A 99 -13.86 30.24 -29.05
C GLY A 99 -14.31 31.31 -30.06
N PRO A 100 -13.39 32.17 -30.55
CA PRO A 100 -13.72 33.17 -31.56
C PRO A 100 -14.36 32.53 -32.79
N GLY A 101 -15.50 33.07 -33.24
CA GLY A 101 -16.30 32.51 -34.34
C GLY A 101 -17.45 31.58 -33.92
N ARG A 102 -17.48 31.06 -32.67
CA ARG A 102 -18.67 30.39 -32.14
C ARG A 102 -19.67 31.44 -31.67
N ARG A 103 -20.78 31.58 -32.42
CA ARG A 103 -21.91 32.41 -31.97
C ARG A 103 -22.35 31.92 -30.60
N ARG A 104 -22.39 32.81 -29.61
CA ARG A 104 -23.12 32.55 -28.37
C ARG A 104 -24.53 32.17 -28.80
N ARG A 105 -25.04 31.01 -28.37
CA ARG A 105 -26.48 30.74 -28.47
C ARG A 105 -27.09 31.77 -27.54
N SER A 106 -27.50 32.89 -28.12
CA SER A 106 -28.10 34.01 -27.43
C SER A 106 -29.34 33.51 -26.71
N GLU A 107 -29.43 33.91 -25.44
CA GLU A 107 -30.69 34.20 -24.77
C GLU A 107 -31.53 35.16 -25.62
#